data_AF-A0A6M7TJV3-F1
#
_entry.id   AF-A0A6M7TJV3-F1
#
_cell.length_a   1.000
_cell.length_b   1.000
_cell.length_c   1.000
_cell.angle_alpha   90.00
_cell.angle_beta   90.00
_cell.angle_gamma   90.00
#
_symmetry.space_group_name_H-M   'P 1'
#
loop_
_entity.id
_entity.type
_entity.pdbx_description
1 polymer ?
#
loop_
_entity_poly.entity_id
_entity_poly.type
_entity_poly.pdbx_seq_one_letter_code
_entity_poly.pdbx_strand_id
1 'polypeptide(L)'
;MGALVAAGEVLSLTLKYWKLVALAALIAAVPIAYLVGHGRGDSSGYSRRVAEVAAADLKAELERKGDNAKLAGMSDYDLCVSGLRGSGMPVDACEQLRGLPESKP
;
A
#
# COMPACT_ATOMS: atom_id res chain seq x y z
N MET A 1 45.48 -22.46 14.55
CA MET A 1 46.33 -21.79 15.57
C MET A 1 46.46 -20.28 15.34
N GLY A 2 46.47 -19.75 14.11
CA GLY A 2 46.64 -18.30 13.85
C GLY A 2 45.50 -17.37 14.31
N ALA A 3 44.23 -17.80 14.28
CA ALA A 3 43.10 -16.95 14.67
C ALA A 3 43.06 -16.61 16.18
N LEU A 4 43.53 -17.51 17.03
CA LEU A 4 43.60 -17.31 18.49
C LEU A 4 44.73 -16.36 18.89
N VAL A 5 45.86 -16.39 18.16
CA VAL A 5 46.98 -15.44 18.36
C VAL A 5 46.58 -14.04 17.93
N ALA A 6 45.90 -13.90 16.79
CA ALA A 6 45.38 -12.61 16.32
C ALA A 6 44.36 -12.00 17.28
N ALA A 7 43.47 -12.83 17.86
CA ALA A 7 42.50 -12.34 18.86
C ALA A 7 43.17 -11.81 20.14
N GLY A 8 44.26 -12.45 20.60
CA GLY A 8 44.99 -12.02 21.80
C GLY A 8 45.75 -10.71 21.61
N GLU A 9 46.36 -10.49 20.44
CA GLU A 9 47.03 -9.23 20.11
C GLU A 9 46.04 -8.08 19.91
N VAL A 10 44.88 -8.35 19.31
CA VAL A 10 43.80 -7.36 19.17
C VAL A 10 43.22 -6.98 20.54
N LEU A 11 43.02 -7.93 21.44
CA LEU A 11 42.50 -7.67 22.79
C LEU A 11 43.47 -6.81 23.62
N SER A 12 44.77 -7.10 23.54
CA SER A 12 45.79 -6.36 24.28
C SER A 12 45.99 -4.94 23.73
N LEU A 13 45.93 -4.75 22.41
CA LEU A 13 45.94 -3.42 21.79
C LEU A 13 44.68 -2.61 22.12
N THR A 14 43.51 -3.24 22.11
CA THR A 14 42.24 -2.58 22.45
C THR A 14 42.17 -2.19 23.92
N LEU A 15 42.69 -3.00 24.85
CA LEU A 15 42.82 -2.63 26.26
C LEU A 15 43.81 -1.48 26.47
N LYS A 16 44.97 -1.52 25.80
CA LYS A 16 46.01 -0.49 25.94
C LYS A 16 45.61 0.86 25.34
N TYR A 17 44.82 0.84 24.27
CA TYR A 17 44.30 2.03 23.58
C TYR A 17 42.78 2.18 23.74
N TRP A 18 42.20 1.70 24.84
CA TRP A 18 40.75 1.74 25.11
C TRP A 18 40.14 3.07 24.73
N LYS A 19 40.73 4.19 25.16
CA LYS A 19 40.16 5.53 24.93
C LYS A 19 40.03 5.86 23.44
N LEU A 20 40.98 5.44 22.61
CA LEU A 20 40.93 5.65 21.16
C LEU A 20 39.89 4.73 20.51
N VAL A 21 39.78 3.49 20.98
CA VAL A 21 38.77 2.53 20.51
C VAL A 21 37.37 3.01 20.85
N ALA A 22 37.15 3.51 22.08
CA ALA A 22 35.89 4.09 22.50
C ALA A 22 35.52 5.33 21.68
N LEU A 23 36.49 6.20 21.40
CA LEU A 23 36.29 7.39 20.57
C LEU A 23 35.93 7.01 19.12
N ALA A 24 36.63 6.04 18.54
CA ALA A 24 36.34 5.53 17.20
C ALA A 24 34.96 4.87 17.12
N ALA A 25 34.57 4.11 18.15
CA ALA A 25 33.24 3.50 18.23
C ALA A 25 32.12 4.56 18.29
N LEU A 26 32.31 5.64 19.05
CA LEU A 26 31.35 6.75 19.10
C LEU A 26 31.21 7.46 17.76
N ILE A 27 32.31 7.68 17.05
CA ILE A 27 32.30 8.29 15.72
C ILE A 27 31.60 7.37 14.71
N ALA A 28 31.89 6.06 14.76
CA ALA A 28 31.27 5.07 13.87
C ALA A 28 29.78 4.83 14.17
N ALA A 29 29.32 5.06 15.40
CA ALA A 29 27.93 4.84 15.77
C ALA A 29 26.95 5.73 14.97
N VAL A 30 27.34 6.95 14.63
CA VAL A 30 26.51 7.92 13.90
C VAL A 30 26.16 7.44 12.48
N PRO A 31 27.12 7.14 11.59
CA PRO A 31 26.80 6.65 10.24
C PRO A 31 26.11 5.28 10.27
N ILE A 32 26.45 4.40 11.21
CA ILE A 32 25.78 3.10 11.36
C ILE A 32 24.31 3.29 11.72
N ALA A 33 24.01 4.14 12.71
CA ALA A 33 22.64 4.45 13.11
C ALA A 33 21.85 5.07 11.95
N TYR A 34 22.47 5.95 11.16
CA TYR A 34 21.86 6.53 9.98
C TYR A 34 21.48 5.48 8.94
N LEU A 35 22.40 4.58 8.57
CA LEU A 35 22.15 3.54 7.56
C LEU A 35 21.06 2.57 8.00
N VAL A 36 21.10 2.13 9.27
CA VAL A 36 20.08 1.23 9.82
C VAL A 36 18.72 1.92 9.89
N GLY A 37 18.68 3.18 10.36
CA GLY A 37 17.47 3.97 10.45
C GLY A 37 16.85 4.22 9.07
N HIS A 38 17.66 4.59 8.09
CA HIS A 38 17.22 4.87 6.72
C HIS A 38 16.65 3.61 6.05
N GLY A 39 17.38 2.48 6.07
CA GLY A 39 16.90 1.25 5.44
C GLY A 39 15.63 0.69 6.10
N ARG A 40 15.51 0.81 7.43
CA ARG A 40 14.29 0.43 8.15
C ARG A 40 13.13 1.40 7.90
N GLY A 41 13.44 2.68 7.73
CA GLY A 41 12.48 3.72 7.36
C GLY A 41 11.87 3.46 5.98
N ASP A 42 12.70 3.25 4.97
CA ASP A 42 12.26 3.02 3.58
C ASP A 42 11.38 1.77 3.45
N SER A 43 11.78 0.67 4.10
CA SER A 43 10.99 -0.56 4.09
C SER A 43 9.63 -0.41 4.78
N SER A 44 9.57 0.37 5.87
CA SER A 44 8.31 0.66 6.57
C SER A 44 7.39 1.60 5.76
N GLY A 45 7.96 2.60 5.09
CA GLY A 45 7.22 3.53 4.24
C GLY A 45 6.68 2.84 2.98
N TYR A 46 7.49 1.99 2.35
CA TYR A 46 7.10 1.21 1.18
C TYR A 46 6.00 0.21 1.50
N SER A 47 6.16 -0.58 2.57
CA SER A 47 5.14 -1.56 2.97
C SER A 47 3.80 -0.89 3.34
N ARG A 48 3.84 0.25 4.02
CA ARG A 48 2.64 1.04 4.30
C ARG A 48 1.96 1.56 3.05
N ARG A 49 2.71 2.14 2.09
CA ARG A 49 2.15 2.59 0.81
C ARG A 49 1.53 1.44 0.02
N VAL A 50 2.20 0.29 -0.04
CA VAL A 50 1.67 -0.89 -0.75
C VAL A 50 0.37 -1.37 -0.10
N ALA A 51 0.29 -1.39 1.23
CA ALA A 51 -0.93 -1.75 1.94
C ALA A 51 -2.08 -0.75 1.69
N GLU A 52 -1.79 0.55 1.71
CA GLU A 52 -2.78 1.60 1.43
C GLU A 52 -3.28 1.52 -0.02
N VAL A 53 -2.39 1.31 -0.99
CA VAL A 53 -2.75 1.16 -2.41
C VAL A 53 -3.56 -0.13 -2.63
N ALA A 54 -3.15 -1.25 -2.05
CA ALA A 54 -3.88 -2.51 -2.18
C ALA A 54 -5.29 -2.43 -1.56
N ALA A 55 -5.44 -1.74 -0.42
CA ALA A 55 -6.75 -1.51 0.18
C ALA A 55 -7.65 -0.61 -0.68
N ALA A 56 -7.07 0.43 -1.28
CA ALA A 56 -7.80 1.33 -2.19
C ALA A 56 -8.26 0.60 -3.47
N ASP A 57 -7.40 -0.23 -4.05
CA ASP A 57 -7.72 -1.01 -5.25
C ASP A 57 -8.83 -2.04 -4.98
N LEU A 58 -8.73 -2.75 -3.86
CA LEU A 58 -9.76 -3.70 -3.43
C LEU A 58 -11.11 -3.01 -3.18
N LYS A 59 -11.10 -1.80 -2.59
CA LYS A 59 -12.31 -1.01 -2.41
C LYS A 59 -12.92 -0.59 -3.75
N ALA A 60 -12.11 -0.13 -4.70
CA ALA A 60 -12.58 0.25 -6.02
C ALA A 60 -13.16 -0.95 -6.79
N GLU A 61 -12.58 -2.14 -6.62
CA GLU A 61 -13.11 -3.35 -7.24
C GLU A 61 -14.41 -3.82 -6.58
N LEU A 62 -14.55 -3.69 -5.25
CA LEU A 62 -15.80 -3.95 -4.54
C LEU A 62 -16.91 -2.97 -4.94
N GLU A 63 -16.59 -1.68 -5.09
CA GLU A 63 -17.55 -0.68 -5.58
C GLU A 63 -18.00 -1.02 -7.01
N ARG A 64 -17.07 -1.39 -7.89
CA ARG A 64 -17.42 -1.86 -9.24
C ARG A 64 -18.28 -3.12 -9.24
N LYS A 65 -17.99 -4.10 -8.39
CA LYS A 65 -18.79 -5.33 -8.27
C LYS A 65 -20.16 -5.04 -7.67
N GLY A 66 -20.25 -4.14 -6.69
CA GLY A 66 -21.49 -3.69 -6.09
C GLY A 66 -22.37 -2.93 -7.09
N ASP A 67 -21.79 -2.01 -7.84
CA ASP A 67 -22.49 -1.28 -8.90
C ASP A 67 -22.94 -2.22 -10.02
N ASN A 68 -22.11 -3.17 -10.45
CA ASN A 68 -22.53 -4.17 -11.44
C ASN A 68 -23.65 -5.08 -10.93
N ALA A 69 -23.61 -5.50 -9.66
CA ALA A 69 -24.67 -6.31 -9.06
C ALA A 69 -25.97 -5.52 -8.94
N LYS A 70 -25.88 -4.23 -8.61
CA LYS A 70 -27.02 -3.31 -8.55
C LYS A 70 -27.64 -3.07 -9.93
N LEU A 71 -26.80 -2.87 -10.95
CA LEU A 71 -27.24 -2.71 -12.34
C LEU A 71 -27.86 -4.00 -12.89
N ALA A 72 -27.30 -5.16 -12.58
CA ALA A 72 -27.82 -6.45 -13.00
C ALA A 72 -29.16 -6.85 -12.35
N GLY A 73 -29.56 -6.16 -11.27
CA GLY A 73 -30.85 -6.35 -10.60
C GLY A 73 -31.90 -5.30 -10.95
N MET A 74 -31.58 -4.31 -11.80
CA MET A 74 -32.50 -3.27 -12.23
C MET A 74 -33.03 -3.56 -13.63
N SER A 75 -34.33 -3.34 -13.83
CA SER A 75 -34.93 -3.41 -15.16
C SER A 75 -34.46 -2.26 -16.05
N ASP A 76 -34.44 -2.45 -17.37
CA ASP A 76 -34.06 -1.43 -18.34
C ASP A 76 -34.86 -0.12 -18.16
N TYR A 77 -36.12 -0.23 -17.72
CA TYR A 77 -36.95 0.90 -17.32
C TYR A 77 -36.37 1.68 -16.12
N ASP A 78 -36.04 0.99 -15.03
CA ASP A 78 -35.49 1.60 -13.81
C ASP A 78 -34.11 2.23 -14.06
N LEU A 79 -33.33 1.61 -14.94
CA LEU A 79 -32.02 2.10 -15.40
C LEU A 79 -32.17 3.41 -16.20
N CYS A 80 -33.13 3.46 -17.12
CA CYS A 80 -33.44 4.67 -17.90
C CYS A 80 -33.95 5.81 -17.01
N VAL A 81 -34.88 5.53 -16.09
CA VAL A 81 -35.48 6.54 -15.20
C VAL A 81 -34.42 7.12 -14.25
N SER A 82 -33.57 6.27 -13.67
CA SER A 82 -32.51 6.72 -12.76
C SER A 82 -31.46 7.60 -13.45
N GLY A 83 -31.07 7.27 -14.70
CA GLY A 83 -30.16 8.07 -15.50
C GLY A 83 -30.74 9.43 -15.95
N LEU A 84 -31.97 9.44 -16.46
CA LEU A 84 -32.62 10.68 -16.92
C LEU A 84 -33.00 11.61 -15.75
N ARG A 85 -33.44 11.05 -14.61
CA ARG A 85 -33.74 11.84 -13.41
C ARG A 85 -32.48 12.45 -12.79
N GLY A 86 -31.35 11.73 -12.82
CA GLY A 86 -30.04 12.26 -12.38
C GLY A 86 -29.50 13.41 -13.24
N SER A 87 -29.97 13.53 -14.48
CA SER A 87 -29.59 14.57 -15.44
C SER A 87 -30.65 15.65 -15.65
N GLY A 88 -31.77 15.60 -14.89
CA GLY A 88 -32.85 16.59 -14.97
C GLY A 88 -33.69 16.53 -16.24
N MET A 89 -33.65 15.43 -16.98
CA MET A 89 -34.36 15.23 -18.25
C MET A 89 -35.73 14.53 -18.05
N PRO A 90 -36.70 14.76 -18.94
CA PRO A 90 -38.02 14.13 -18.85
C PRO A 90 -37.93 12.61 -19.04
N VAL A 91 -38.57 11.86 -18.14
CA VAL A 91 -38.52 10.38 -18.08
C VAL A 91 -39.52 9.69 -19.01
N ASP A 92 -40.31 10.47 -19.76
CA ASP A 92 -41.39 9.97 -20.60
C ASP A 92 -40.88 9.05 -21.72
N ALA A 93 -39.64 9.26 -22.17
CA ALA A 93 -38.98 8.39 -23.15
C ALA A 93 -38.73 6.97 -22.61
N CYS A 94 -38.61 6.79 -21.30
CA CYS A 94 -38.37 5.50 -20.65
C CYS A 94 -39.62 4.62 -20.61
N GLU A 95 -40.83 5.19 -20.74
CA GLU A 95 -42.08 4.40 -20.75
C GLU A 95 -42.14 3.37 -21.88
N GLN A 96 -41.41 3.61 -22.97
CA GLN A 96 -41.27 2.66 -24.08
C GLN A 96 -40.52 1.38 -23.69
N LEU A 97 -39.77 1.39 -22.59
CA LEU A 97 -39.02 0.24 -22.08
C LEU A 97 -39.83 -0.60 -21.07
N ARG A 98 -41.04 -0.13 -20.70
CA ARG A 98 -41.91 -0.82 -19.73
C ARG A 98 -42.51 -2.08 -20.37
N GLY A 99 -42.11 -3.26 -19.88
CA GLY A 99 -42.63 -4.55 -20.34
C GLY A 99 -41.83 -5.23 -21.45
N LEU A 100 -40.66 -4.68 -21.83
CA LEU A 100 -39.69 -5.41 -22.66
C LEU A 100 -39.02 -6.50 -21.80
N PRO A 101 -38.81 -7.72 -22.34
CA PRO A 101 -38.01 -8.73 -21.66
C PRO A 101 -36.57 -8.24 -21.57
N GLU A 102 -35.98 -8.29 -20.38
CA GLU A 102 -34.57 -7.91 -20.18
C GLU A 102 -33.68 -8.70 -21.15
N SER A 103 -33.13 -8.01 -22.16
CA SER A 103 -32.16 -8.63 -23.05
C SER A 103 -30.84 -8.70 -22.31
N LYS A 104 -30.61 -9.82 -21.63
CA LYS A 104 -29.33 -10.13 -21.01
C LYS A 104 -28.27 -10.26 -22.11
N PRO A 105 -27.19 -9.44 -22.10
CA PRO A 105 -26.04 -9.67 -22.97
C PRO A 105 -25.25 -10.94 -22.56
#